data_AF-A0A067M944-F1
#
_entry.id   AF-A0A067M944-F1
#
_cell.length_a   1.000
_cell.length_b   1.000
_cell.length_c   1.000
_cell.angle_alpha   90.00
_cell.angle_beta   90.00
_cell.angle_gamma   90.00
#
_symmetry.space_group_name_H-M   'P 1'
#
loop_
_entity.id
_entity.type
_entity.pdbx_description
1 polymer ?
#
loop_
_entity_poly.entity_id
_entity_poly.type
_entity_poly.pdbx_seq_one_letter_code
_entity_poly.pdbx_strand_id
1 'polypeptide(L)'
;MDDAPDWEFEDGETRSKDPSYTFCPAPHRADVLRLFADHFCRHPVFPARLGTPCSAASIRASAVKEMYEHCTRNGLTEVWAYMWTNWYSPDRWALWSRSTSSLLSRLRTTMTVENHWKQLKHHYLQFTHRPRLDHALFIICTQAIPAFITQAATLEDSYRMGRAKKLTTFQVALKRSWRRLA
;
A
#
# COMPACT_ATOMS: atom_id res chain seq x y z
N MET A 1 12.99 23.50 -22.58
CA MET A 1 12.64 22.08 -22.79
C MET A 1 13.95 21.39 -22.54
N ASP A 2 14.24 21.12 -21.26
CA ASP A 2 15.50 20.50 -20.89
C ASP A 2 15.37 19.02 -21.24
N ASP A 3 16.21 18.56 -22.15
CA ASP A 3 16.30 17.15 -22.49
C ASP A 3 16.61 16.37 -21.21
N ALA A 4 15.83 15.31 -20.98
CA ALA A 4 16.04 14.36 -19.90
C ALA A 4 17.51 13.91 -19.86
N PRO A 5 18.13 13.80 -18.67
CA PRO A 5 19.53 13.41 -18.55
C PRO A 5 19.79 12.06 -19.23
N ASP A 6 20.98 11.88 -19.82
CA ASP A 6 21.31 10.67 -20.59
C ASP A 6 21.22 9.35 -19.78
N TRP A 7 21.26 9.41 -18.44
CA TRP A 7 21.06 8.23 -17.57
C TRP A 7 19.60 7.76 -17.50
N GLU A 8 18.64 8.53 -18.02
CA GLU A 8 17.21 8.19 -18.04
C GLU A 8 16.86 7.21 -19.17
N PHE A 9 17.76 7.00 -20.13
CA PHE A 9 17.56 6.15 -21.30
C PHE A 9 18.46 4.90 -21.26
N GLU A 10 17.90 3.71 -21.48
CA GLU A 10 18.67 2.47 -21.55
C GLU A 10 19.50 2.38 -22.86
N ASP A 11 20.67 1.72 -22.80
CA ASP A 11 21.55 1.51 -23.96
C ASP A 11 20.79 0.77 -25.09
N GLY A 12 20.51 1.48 -26.19
CA GLY A 12 19.77 0.95 -27.35
C GLY A 12 18.38 1.56 -27.57
N GLU A 13 17.92 2.44 -26.70
CA GLU A 13 16.66 3.17 -26.90
C GLU A 13 16.75 4.15 -28.08
N THR A 14 15.82 4.03 -29.02
CA THR A 14 15.75 4.93 -30.17
C THR A 14 14.77 6.06 -29.87
N ARG A 15 15.28 7.30 -29.77
CA ARG A 15 14.41 8.48 -29.60
C ARG A 15 13.50 8.64 -30.82
N SER A 16 12.24 8.98 -30.57
CA SER A 16 11.31 9.33 -31.64
C SER A 16 11.87 10.51 -32.43
N LYS A 17 11.79 10.44 -33.76
CA LYS A 17 12.21 11.53 -34.65
C LYS A 17 11.20 12.68 -34.67
N ASP A 18 10.00 12.46 -34.14
CA ASP A 18 8.92 13.44 -34.08
C ASP A 18 9.03 14.27 -32.79
N PRO A 19 9.26 15.60 -32.89
CA PRO A 19 9.36 16.48 -31.72
C PRO A 19 8.02 16.70 -31.00
N SER A 20 6.89 16.36 -31.61
CA SER A 20 5.55 16.45 -31.00
C SER A 20 5.11 15.19 -30.27
N TYR A 21 5.86 14.10 -30.44
CA TYR A 21 5.55 12.81 -29.83
C TYR A 21 5.60 12.89 -28.30
N THR A 22 4.59 12.32 -27.64
CA THR A 22 4.54 12.21 -26.19
C THR A 22 4.01 10.83 -25.82
N PHE A 23 4.85 10.02 -25.18
CA PHE A 23 4.53 8.65 -24.74
C PHE A 23 3.20 8.56 -23.95
N CYS A 24 3.03 9.42 -22.94
CA CYS A 24 1.78 9.53 -22.19
C CYS A 24 1.40 11.02 -22.03
N PRO A 25 0.37 11.49 -22.74
CA PRO A 25 -0.10 12.87 -22.62
C PRO A 25 -0.53 13.21 -21.19
N ALA A 26 -0.22 14.43 -20.75
CA ALA A 26 -0.57 14.94 -19.43
C ALA A 26 -2.02 14.65 -18.95
N PRO A 27 -3.09 14.79 -19.77
CA PRO A 27 -4.46 14.55 -19.30
C PRO A 27 -4.73 13.11 -18.84
N HIS A 28 -3.97 12.12 -19.33
CA HIS A 28 -4.23 10.70 -19.05
C HIS A 28 -3.36 10.13 -17.92
N ARG A 29 -2.26 10.79 -17.55
CA ARG A 29 -1.30 10.29 -16.54
C ARG A 29 -1.97 9.98 -15.21
N ALA A 30 -2.83 10.89 -14.74
CA ALA A 30 -3.52 10.73 -13.46
C ALA A 30 -4.49 9.55 -13.48
N ASP A 31 -5.21 9.34 -14.58
CA ASP A 31 -6.15 8.22 -14.72
C ASP A 31 -5.43 6.87 -14.78
N VAL A 32 -4.33 6.80 -15.53
CA VAL A 32 -3.49 5.61 -15.62
C VAL A 32 -2.91 5.24 -14.25
N LEU A 33 -2.35 6.22 -13.53
CA LEU A 33 -1.84 6.00 -12.18
C LEU A 33 -2.93 5.57 -11.19
N ARG A 34 -4.13 6.14 -11.32
CA ARG A 34 -5.29 5.76 -10.51
C ARG A 34 -5.68 4.31 -10.74
N LEU A 35 -5.81 3.89 -12.00
CA LEU A 35 -6.11 2.49 -12.36
C LEU A 35 -5.01 1.56 -11.84
N PHE A 36 -3.75 1.92 -12.04
CA PHE A 36 -2.61 1.14 -11.57
C PHE A 36 -2.63 0.95 -10.04
N ALA A 37 -2.87 2.02 -9.28
CA ALA A 37 -2.95 1.99 -7.82
C ALA A 37 -4.18 1.21 -7.30
N ASP A 38 -5.31 1.28 -8.01
CA ASP A 38 -6.48 0.48 -7.70
C ASP A 38 -6.21 -1.02 -7.89
N HIS A 39 -5.62 -1.38 -9.04
CA HIS A 39 -5.29 -2.75 -9.39
C HIS A 39 -4.27 -3.35 -8.44
N PHE A 40 -3.31 -2.53 -7.97
CA PHE A 40 -2.48 -2.87 -6.83
C PHE A 40 -3.40 -3.26 -5.67
N CYS A 41 -4.29 -2.42 -5.18
CA CYS A 41 -5.05 -2.72 -3.95
C CYS A 41 -6.02 -3.92 -4.01
N ARG A 42 -6.40 -4.45 -5.18
CA ARG A 42 -7.38 -5.56 -5.30
C ARG A 42 -6.91 -6.86 -4.65
N HIS A 43 -7.81 -7.58 -3.99
CA HIS A 43 -7.51 -8.86 -3.32
C HIS A 43 -8.72 -9.80 -3.20
N PRO A 44 -8.53 -11.13 -3.20
CA PRO A 44 -9.59 -12.08 -2.90
C PRO A 44 -10.23 -11.96 -1.50
N VAL A 45 -9.51 -11.45 -0.49
CA VAL A 45 -10.09 -11.22 0.86
C VAL A 45 -11.12 -10.10 0.86
N PHE A 46 -11.07 -9.17 -0.11
CA PHE A 46 -12.07 -8.10 -0.19
C PHE A 46 -13.26 -8.58 -1.02
N PRO A 47 -14.51 -8.41 -0.53
CA PRO A 47 -15.68 -8.74 -1.31
C PRO A 47 -15.79 -7.80 -2.51
N ALA A 48 -16.17 -8.35 -3.67
CA ALA A 48 -16.54 -7.52 -4.81
C ALA A 48 -17.83 -6.72 -4.52
N ARG A 49 -18.13 -5.69 -5.31
CA ARG A 49 -19.36 -4.87 -5.20
C ARG A 49 -20.67 -5.68 -5.15
N LEU A 50 -20.65 -6.90 -5.71
CA LEU A 50 -21.81 -7.81 -5.76
C LEU A 50 -21.80 -8.88 -4.65
N GLY A 51 -20.87 -8.81 -3.70
CA GLY A 51 -20.74 -9.78 -2.60
C GLY A 51 -20.07 -11.10 -2.98
N THR A 52 -19.80 -11.33 -4.25
CA THR A 52 -19.12 -12.55 -4.71
C THR A 52 -17.61 -12.47 -4.44
N PRO A 53 -16.99 -13.47 -3.79
CA PRO A 53 -15.54 -13.52 -3.65
C PRO A 53 -14.90 -13.70 -5.04
N CYS A 54 -13.93 -12.83 -5.36
CA CYS A 54 -13.19 -12.91 -6.61
C CYS A 54 -11.89 -13.70 -6.41
N SER A 55 -11.63 -14.66 -7.29
CA SER A 55 -10.33 -15.35 -7.31
C SER A 55 -9.23 -14.40 -7.79
N ALA A 56 -7.97 -14.69 -7.41
CA ALA A 56 -6.81 -13.91 -7.87
C ALA A 56 -6.72 -13.83 -9.40
N ALA A 57 -7.09 -14.91 -10.09
CA ALA A 57 -7.14 -14.97 -11.55
C ALA A 57 -8.22 -14.04 -12.14
N SER A 58 -9.41 -14.02 -11.55
CA SER A 58 -10.51 -13.12 -11.96
C SER A 58 -10.15 -11.65 -11.74
N ILE A 59 -9.50 -11.34 -10.62
CA ILE A 59 -8.99 -10.00 -10.31
C ILE A 59 -8.00 -9.55 -11.38
N ARG A 60 -7.00 -10.38 -11.73
CA ARG A 60 -6.06 -10.06 -12.80
C ARG A 60 -6.76 -9.83 -14.12
N ALA A 61 -7.63 -10.75 -14.54
CA ALA A 61 -8.33 -10.65 -15.82
C ALA A 61 -9.15 -9.35 -15.92
N SER A 62 -9.86 -8.98 -14.84
CA SER A 62 -10.62 -7.72 -14.79
C SER A 62 -9.71 -6.48 -14.88
N ALA A 63 -8.60 -6.46 -14.13
CA ALA A 63 -7.65 -5.35 -14.11
C ALA A 63 -6.93 -5.16 -15.45
N VAL A 64 -6.52 -6.26 -16.09
CA VAL A 64 -5.93 -6.28 -17.43
C VAL A 64 -6.90 -5.68 -18.44
N LYS A 65 -8.15 -6.15 -18.44
CA LYS A 65 -9.20 -5.69 -19.35
C LYS A 65 -9.48 -4.20 -19.16
N GLU A 66 -9.59 -3.74 -17.91
CA GLU A 66 -9.87 -2.34 -17.59
C GLU A 66 -8.75 -1.39 -18.05
N MET A 67 -7.48 -1.73 -17.79
CA MET A 67 -6.35 -0.93 -18.27
C MET A 67 -6.27 -0.93 -19.80
N TYR A 68 -6.48 -2.09 -20.43
CA TYR A 68 -6.50 -2.21 -21.89
C TYR A 68 -7.59 -1.36 -22.53
N GLU A 69 -8.82 -1.43 -22.03
CA GLU A 69 -9.96 -0.65 -22.52
C GLU A 69 -9.75 0.85 -22.32
N HIS A 70 -9.17 1.26 -21.18
CA HIS A 70 -8.81 2.65 -20.93
C HIS A 70 -7.79 3.15 -21.96
N CYS A 71 -6.71 2.40 -22.18
CA CYS A 71 -5.68 2.79 -23.14
C CYS A 71 -6.22 2.80 -24.57
N THR A 72 -6.98 1.79 -24.97
CA THR A 72 -7.56 1.69 -26.32
C THR A 72 -8.51 2.84 -26.62
N ARG A 73 -9.40 3.18 -25.68
CA ARG A 73 -10.38 4.27 -25.86
C ARG A 73 -9.72 5.65 -26.02
N ASN A 74 -8.56 5.85 -25.41
CA ASN A 74 -7.82 7.11 -25.43
C ASN A 74 -6.65 7.12 -26.43
N GLY A 75 -6.51 6.08 -27.27
CA GLY A 75 -5.41 5.99 -28.25
C GLY A 75 -4.01 5.81 -27.64
N LEU A 76 -3.91 5.29 -26.41
CA LEU A 76 -2.67 5.13 -25.66
C LEU A 76 -2.04 3.74 -25.87
N THR A 77 -1.80 3.35 -27.13
CA THR A 77 -1.33 2.01 -27.50
C THR A 77 0.05 1.68 -26.91
N GLU A 78 0.96 2.65 -26.90
CA GLU A 78 2.31 2.48 -26.36
C GLU A 78 2.31 2.40 -24.83
N VAL A 79 1.49 3.21 -24.16
CA VAL A 79 1.27 3.11 -22.71
C VAL A 79 0.75 1.72 -22.35
N TRP A 80 -0.18 1.17 -23.16
CA TRP A 80 -0.64 -0.19 -22.97
C TRP A 80 0.47 -1.22 -23.14
N ALA A 81 1.25 -1.14 -24.22
CA ALA A 81 2.36 -2.05 -24.48
C ALA A 81 3.37 -2.05 -23.32
N TYR A 82 3.69 -0.85 -22.82
CA TYR A 82 4.54 -0.67 -21.64
C TYR A 82 3.93 -1.28 -20.37
N MET A 83 2.66 -0.97 -20.10
CA MET A 83 1.94 -1.50 -18.93
C MET A 83 1.87 -3.03 -18.96
N TRP A 84 1.55 -3.61 -20.11
CA TRP A 84 1.51 -5.05 -20.31
C TRP A 84 2.86 -5.70 -20.03
N THR A 85 3.91 -5.21 -20.68
CA THR A 85 5.24 -5.82 -20.61
C THR A 85 5.82 -5.76 -19.19
N ASN A 86 5.57 -4.67 -18.46
CA ASN A 86 6.19 -4.43 -17.16
C ASN A 86 5.32 -4.81 -15.95
N TRP A 87 3.99 -4.81 -16.05
CA TRP A 87 3.11 -5.06 -14.90
C TRP A 87 1.99 -6.09 -15.14
N TYR A 88 1.34 -6.07 -16.30
CA TYR A 88 0.09 -6.84 -16.48
C TYR A 88 0.28 -8.24 -17.10
N SER A 89 1.45 -8.54 -17.65
CA SER A 89 1.81 -9.89 -18.07
C SER A 89 1.74 -10.86 -16.87
N PRO A 90 1.38 -12.15 -17.10
CA PRO A 90 1.21 -13.11 -16.01
C PRO A 90 2.44 -13.19 -15.10
N ASP A 91 3.63 -13.20 -15.69
CA ASP A 91 4.92 -13.32 -15.00
C ASP A 91 5.21 -12.09 -14.13
N ARG A 92 4.86 -10.88 -14.60
CA ARG A 92 5.06 -9.64 -13.85
C ARG A 92 3.99 -9.42 -12.80
N TRP A 93 2.75 -9.80 -13.08
CA TRP A 93 1.61 -9.58 -12.20
C TRP A 93 1.85 -10.14 -10.79
N ALA A 94 2.44 -11.34 -10.71
CA ALA A 94 2.73 -11.99 -9.44
C ALA A 94 3.68 -11.21 -8.52
N LEU A 95 4.51 -10.33 -9.09
CA LEU A 95 5.57 -9.61 -8.36
C LEU A 95 5.07 -8.35 -7.64
N TRP A 96 4.08 -7.66 -8.17
CA TRP A 96 3.59 -6.38 -7.60
C TRP A 96 2.14 -6.46 -7.17
N SER A 97 1.33 -7.28 -7.85
CA SER A 97 -0.06 -7.49 -7.49
C SER A 97 -0.12 -8.37 -6.28
N ARG A 98 -0.10 -7.70 -5.17
CA ARG A 98 -1.18 -7.77 -4.23
C ARG A 98 -2.23 -8.91 -4.36
N SER A 99 -2.93 -9.12 -5.47
CA SER A 99 -3.94 -10.19 -5.57
C SER A 99 -3.39 -11.62 -5.42
N THR A 100 -2.06 -11.81 -5.52
CA THR A 100 -1.40 -13.12 -5.55
C THR A 100 -0.96 -13.63 -4.18
N SER A 101 -0.86 -12.76 -3.17
CA SER A 101 -0.54 -13.16 -1.80
C SER A 101 -1.77 -13.75 -1.09
N SER A 102 -1.60 -14.69 -0.17
CA SER A 102 -2.70 -15.35 0.53
C SER A 102 -3.31 -14.53 1.68
N LEU A 103 -2.48 -13.78 2.42
CA LEU A 103 -2.87 -13.03 3.63
C LEU A 103 -2.72 -11.51 3.46
N LEU A 104 -1.83 -11.12 2.56
CA LEU A 104 -1.36 -9.78 2.23
C LEU A 104 -0.46 -9.06 3.23
N SER A 105 0.82 -8.99 2.88
CA SER A 105 1.44 -7.67 2.81
C SER A 105 2.07 -7.49 1.44
N ARG A 106 1.79 -6.34 0.91
CA ARG A 106 2.01 -5.98 -0.47
C ARG A 106 2.38 -4.50 -0.41
N LEU A 107 3.27 -4.23 0.52
CA LEU A 107 3.61 -2.92 1.04
C LEU A 107 4.98 -2.55 0.51
N ARG A 108 5.10 -1.27 0.15
CA ARG A 108 6.35 -0.55 0.36
C ARG A 108 6.53 -0.46 1.88
N THR A 109 7.34 -1.36 2.44
CA THR A 109 7.57 -1.52 3.88
C THR A 109 8.38 -0.38 4.49
N THR A 110 8.99 0.47 3.66
CA THR A 110 9.92 1.53 4.09
C THR A 110 9.31 2.44 5.14
N MET A 111 8.12 3.00 4.91
CA MET A 111 7.55 3.99 5.83
C MET A 111 7.13 3.38 7.20
N THR A 112 6.59 2.17 7.19
CA THR A 112 6.19 1.47 8.41
C THR A 112 7.41 0.98 9.20
N VAL A 113 8.44 0.49 8.49
CA VAL A 113 9.71 0.07 9.08
C VAL A 113 10.47 1.27 9.64
N GLU A 114 10.53 2.38 8.90
CA GLU A 114 11.13 3.65 9.35
C GLU A 114 10.43 4.20 10.59
N ASN A 115 9.10 4.19 10.61
CA ASN A 115 8.35 4.62 11.78
C ASN A 115 8.56 3.67 12.97
N HIS A 116 8.62 2.36 12.73
CA HIS A 116 8.96 1.39 13.77
C HIS A 116 10.34 1.69 14.39
N TRP A 117 11.36 1.90 13.55
CA TRP A 117 12.70 2.27 14.01
C TRP A 117 12.73 3.65 14.68
N LYS A 118 11.91 4.61 14.24
CA LYS A 118 11.77 5.91 14.91
C LYS A 118 11.25 5.73 16.35
N GLN A 119 10.20 4.93 16.53
CA GLN A 119 9.65 4.66 17.86
C GLN A 119 10.62 3.87 18.74
N LEU A 120 11.30 2.87 18.18
CA LEU A 120 12.30 2.10 18.91
C LEU A 120 13.43 3.01 19.42
N LYS A 121 13.92 3.92 18.56
CA LYS A 121 14.94 4.90 18.92
C LYS A 121 14.48 5.85 20.03
N HIS A 122 13.28 6.41 19.91
CA HIS A 122 12.78 7.39 20.89
C HIS A 122 12.41 6.77 22.23
N HIS A 123 11.80 5.60 22.26
CA HIS A 123 11.27 5.03 23.49
C HIS A 123 12.25 4.14 24.24
N TYR A 124 13.11 3.41 23.52
CA TYR A 124 13.95 2.38 24.13
C TYR A 124 15.46 2.65 23.98
N LEU A 125 15.88 3.39 22.95
CA LEU A 125 17.31 3.62 22.65
C LEU A 125 17.71 5.10 22.72
N GLN A 126 16.94 5.94 23.42
CA GLN A 126 17.13 7.40 23.44
C GLN A 126 18.53 7.84 23.90
N PHE A 127 19.14 7.10 24.83
CA PHE A 127 20.46 7.41 25.39
C PHE A 127 21.57 6.49 24.85
N THR A 128 21.21 5.51 24.01
CA THR A 128 22.16 4.54 23.48
C THR A 128 22.48 4.89 22.05
N HIS A 129 23.45 5.79 21.86
CA HIS A 129 23.95 6.10 20.53
C HIS A 129 24.71 4.89 19.97
N ARG A 130 24.27 4.40 18.80
CA ARG A 130 24.84 3.22 18.11
C ARG A 130 24.90 1.98 19.02
N PRO A 131 23.73 1.45 19.45
CA PRO A 131 23.71 0.24 20.24
C PRO A 131 24.36 -0.91 19.47
N ARG A 132 25.13 -1.75 20.15
CA ARG A 132 25.56 -3.03 19.59
C ARG A 132 24.31 -3.84 19.22
N LEU A 133 24.38 -4.60 18.13
CA LEU A 133 23.26 -5.37 17.59
C LEU A 133 22.59 -6.22 18.68
N ASP A 134 23.39 -6.93 19.48
CA ASP A 134 22.90 -7.81 20.55
C ASP A 134 22.11 -7.06 21.61
N HIS A 135 22.52 -5.84 21.94
CA HIS A 135 21.83 -4.99 22.90
C HIS A 135 20.50 -4.48 22.34
N ALA A 136 20.48 -4.10 21.05
CA ALA A 136 19.25 -3.71 20.37
C ALA A 136 18.26 -4.88 20.28
N LEU A 137 18.73 -6.08 19.93
CA LEU A 137 17.94 -7.31 19.90
C LEU A 137 17.39 -7.66 21.27
N PHE A 138 18.22 -7.60 22.30
CA PHE A 138 17.80 -7.83 23.68
C PHE A 138 16.67 -6.88 24.06
N ILE A 139 16.81 -5.58 23.79
CA ILE A 139 15.77 -4.57 24.05
C ILE A 139 14.49 -4.85 23.25
N ILE A 140 14.60 -5.21 21.97
CA ILE A 140 13.45 -5.55 21.14
C ILE A 140 12.69 -6.74 21.74
N CYS A 141 13.38 -7.83 22.06
CA CYS A 141 12.77 -9.05 22.55
C CYS A 141 12.23 -8.94 23.99
N THR A 142 12.92 -8.18 24.86
CA THR A 142 12.58 -8.12 26.28
C THR A 142 11.71 -6.93 26.67
N GLN A 143 11.71 -5.87 25.87
CA GLN A 143 10.99 -4.63 26.20
C GLN A 143 9.99 -4.25 25.10
N ALA A 144 10.44 -4.07 23.86
CA ALA A 144 9.59 -3.55 22.80
C ALA A 144 8.45 -4.52 22.44
N ILE A 145 8.77 -5.78 22.14
CA ILE A 145 7.79 -6.80 21.78
C ILE A 145 6.80 -7.05 22.94
N PRO A 146 7.22 -7.28 24.19
CA PRO A 146 6.28 -7.45 25.30
C PRO A 146 5.38 -6.23 25.54
N ALA A 147 5.91 -5.02 25.38
CA ALA A 147 5.11 -3.79 25.46
C ALA A 147 4.08 -3.73 24.33
N PHE A 148 4.46 -4.08 23.10
CA PHE A 148 3.53 -4.18 21.97
C PHE A 148 2.47 -5.26 22.19
N ILE A 149 2.85 -6.45 22.69
CA ILE A 149 1.91 -7.53 23.00
C ILE A 149 0.95 -7.11 24.12
N THR A 150 1.44 -6.45 25.16
CA THR A 150 0.60 -5.96 26.27
C THR A 150 -0.37 -4.89 25.77
N GLN A 151 0.11 -3.96 24.92
CA GLN A 151 -0.73 -2.95 24.31
C GLN A 151 -1.76 -3.56 23.37
N ALA A 152 -1.36 -4.53 22.54
CA ALA A 152 -2.27 -5.28 21.67
C ALA A 152 -3.33 -6.02 22.49
N ALA A 153 -2.93 -6.70 23.57
CA ALA A 153 -3.84 -7.38 24.49
C ALA A 153 -4.82 -6.39 25.14
N THR A 154 -4.41 -5.17 25.48
CA THR A 154 -5.35 -4.15 26.01
C THR A 154 -6.38 -3.67 24.99
N LEU A 155 -6.11 -3.85 23.69
CA LEU A 155 -7.00 -3.56 22.58
C LEU A 155 -7.91 -4.76 22.25
N GLU A 156 -7.53 -5.97 22.64
CA GLU A 156 -8.36 -7.17 22.52
C GLU A 156 -9.46 -7.18 23.60
N ASP A 157 -10.70 -7.53 23.21
CA ASP A 157 -11.88 -7.52 24.09
C ASP A 157 -11.76 -8.53 25.25
N SER A 158 -10.90 -9.54 25.11
CA SER A 158 -10.60 -10.58 26.11
C SER A 158 -9.97 -10.03 27.39
N TYR A 159 -9.23 -8.92 27.31
CA TYR A 159 -8.54 -8.31 28.45
C TYR A 159 -9.50 -7.69 29.49
N ARG A 160 -10.78 -7.46 29.14
CA ARG A 160 -11.77 -6.79 30.00
C ARG A 160 -13.10 -7.53 30.14
N MET A 161 -13.07 -8.86 30.21
CA MET A 161 -14.25 -9.71 30.40
C MET A 161 -15.16 -9.34 31.61
N GLY A 162 -14.66 -8.55 32.58
CA GLY A 162 -15.41 -8.16 33.79
C GLY A 162 -15.67 -6.65 33.97
N ARG A 163 -15.30 -5.77 33.03
CA ARG A 163 -15.43 -4.31 33.19
C ARG A 163 -16.11 -3.69 31.97
N ALA A 164 -17.06 -2.78 32.19
CA ALA A 164 -17.72 -2.06 31.10
C ALA A 164 -16.69 -1.41 30.16
N LYS A 165 -16.90 -1.54 28.84
CA LYS A 165 -16.00 -0.99 27.82
C LYS A 165 -15.79 0.50 28.07
N LYS A 166 -14.54 0.97 27.99
CA LYS A 166 -14.25 2.41 28.10
C LYS A 166 -14.92 3.08 26.90
N LEU A 167 -15.83 4.01 27.17
CA LEU A 167 -16.51 4.78 26.14
C LEU A 167 -15.44 5.45 25.25
N THR A 168 -15.58 5.32 23.94
CA THR A 168 -14.74 6.05 23.00
C THR A 168 -14.93 7.56 23.18
N THR A 169 -13.99 8.36 22.72
CA THR A 169 -14.05 9.83 22.83
C THR A 169 -15.37 10.39 22.27
N PHE A 170 -15.84 9.80 21.17
CA PHE A 170 -17.14 10.10 20.57
C PHE A 170 -18.32 9.70 21.47
N GLN A 171 -18.31 8.49 22.04
CA GLN A 171 -19.38 8.02 22.93
C GLN A 171 -19.46 8.85 24.23
N VAL A 172 -18.31 9.33 24.74
CA VAL A 172 -18.28 10.26 25.87
C VAL A 172 -18.93 11.59 25.51
N ALA A 173 -18.62 12.13 24.32
CA ALA A 173 -19.21 13.38 23.82
C ALA A 173 -20.74 13.25 23.62
N LEU A 174 -21.18 12.15 23.00
CA LEU A 174 -22.59 11.84 22.78
C LEU A 174 -23.36 11.65 24.10
N LYS A 175 -22.80 10.93 25.07
CA LYS A 175 -23.43 10.76 26.39
C LYS A 175 -23.57 12.10 27.12
N ARG A 176 -22.60 13.00 26.93
CA ARG A 176 -22.64 14.36 27.50
C ARG A 176 -23.72 15.22 26.83
N SER A 177 -23.87 15.16 25.51
CA SER A 177 -24.94 15.91 24.81
C SER A 177 -26.32 15.34 25.13
N TRP A 178 -26.47 14.02 25.18
CA TRP A 178 -27.73 13.36 25.51
C TRP A 178 -28.25 13.73 26.91
N ARG A 179 -27.37 13.76 27.92
CA ARG A 179 -27.71 14.18 29.29
C ARG A 179 -28.08 15.66 29.43
N ARG A 180 -27.79 16.50 28.43
CA ARG A 180 -28.18 17.92 28.42
C ARG A 180 -29.56 18.14 27.79
N LEU A 181 -30.05 17.15 27.03
CA LEU A 181 -31.34 17.20 26.34
C LEU A 181 -32.45 16.49 27.10
N ALA A 182 -32.09 15.67 28.10
CA ALA A 182 -32.99 15.06 29.08
C ALA A 182 -33.03 15.91 30.35
#